data_AF-A0A6F8SPQ4-F1
#
_entry.id   AF-A0A6F8SPQ4-F1
#
_cell.length_a   1.000
_cell.length_b   1.000
_cell.length_c   1.000
_cell.angle_alpha   90.00
_cell.angle_beta   90.00
_cell.angle_gamma   90.00
#
_symmetry.space_group_name_H-M   'P 1'
#
loop_
_entity.id
_entity.type
_entity.pdbx_description
1 polymer ?
#
loop_
_entity_poly.entity_id
_entity_poly.type
_entity_poly.pdbx_seq_one_letter_code
_entity_poly.pdbx_strand_id
1 'polypeptide(L)'
;METASTPAPYVAAADGDLAPKAAEPASTPEADASAEATFEEAVAALTETVSRAPLHREIFLKLLAFCTTQRTLAEAEEAARACPEFSSVAQSPYRLIRTLVHAGGLYWLELDETGRPLTPQAKAGLTPDEIEDATFAYAVVTTPVGEQVAEDLAPEKRLQRLFDLVPQRLTTYLDLMDFCREQRTFKEIEALLRTRPAAAFASTTSSQPLQPSFFVDALERSGGLAWNDGWKITERGMKVLQQLR
;
A
#
# COMPACT_ATOMS: atom_id res chain seq x y z
N MET A 1 -64.38 31.53 0.31
CA MET A 1 -64.27 32.64 1.27
C MET A 1 -62.93 32.46 1.95
N GLU A 2 -61.93 33.24 1.52
CA GLU A 2 -61.49 34.47 2.24
C GLU A 2 -60.35 34.10 3.19
N THR A 3 -59.24 34.81 3.33
CA THR A 3 -58.84 36.14 2.84
C THR A 3 -57.32 36.26 2.95
N ALA A 4 -56.77 37.15 2.12
CA ALA A 4 -55.38 37.56 2.05
C ALA A 4 -55.05 38.66 3.07
N SER A 5 -53.75 38.89 3.29
CA SER A 5 -53.23 40.22 3.67
C SER A 5 -51.74 40.35 3.34
N THR A 6 -51.46 41.03 2.24
CA THR A 6 -50.26 41.85 1.98
C THR A 6 -50.55 43.27 2.52
N PRO A 7 -49.59 44.21 2.73
CA PRO A 7 -48.86 44.86 1.62
C PRO A 7 -47.42 45.32 1.92
N ALA A 8 -46.69 45.68 0.85
CA ALA A 8 -45.52 46.55 0.84
C ALA A 8 -45.90 47.96 0.34
N PRO A 9 -45.02 48.97 0.49
CA PRO A 9 -44.73 49.94 -0.59
C PRO A 9 -43.20 50.22 -0.73
N TYR A 10 -42.56 50.24 -1.92
CA TYR A 10 -42.38 51.32 -2.94
C TYR A 10 -41.83 52.65 -2.37
N VAL A 11 -40.74 53.32 -2.84
CA VAL A 11 -40.41 53.83 -4.21
C VAL A 11 -38.92 54.30 -4.34
N ALA A 12 -38.35 54.20 -5.57
CA ALA A 12 -37.35 55.01 -6.36
C ALA A 12 -36.63 56.27 -5.78
N ALA A 13 -35.50 56.83 -6.27
CA ALA A 13 -34.46 56.58 -7.30
C ALA A 13 -33.34 57.68 -7.19
N ALA A 14 -32.23 57.50 -7.95
CA ALA A 14 -31.39 58.51 -8.65
C ALA A 14 -29.96 58.87 -8.15
N ASP A 15 -29.01 58.64 -9.08
CA ASP A 15 -27.83 59.42 -9.56
C ASP A 15 -26.60 59.73 -8.68
N GLY A 16 -25.41 59.50 -9.28
CA GLY A 16 -24.15 60.12 -8.85
C GLY A 16 -22.85 59.41 -9.28
N ASP A 17 -22.32 59.81 -10.44
CA ASP A 17 -21.07 59.45 -11.12
C ASP A 17 -19.76 59.71 -10.32
N LEU A 18 -18.67 58.96 -10.60
CA LEU A 18 -17.24 59.40 -10.64
C LEU A 18 -16.18 58.26 -10.66
N ALA A 19 -15.61 58.08 -11.87
CA ALA A 19 -14.19 57.82 -12.20
C ALA A 19 -13.54 56.40 -12.09
N PRO A 20 -12.67 56.03 -13.07
CA PRO A 20 -12.22 54.66 -13.31
C PRO A 20 -10.93 54.30 -12.57
N LYS A 21 -10.83 53.08 -12.04
CA LYS A 21 -9.59 52.56 -11.45
C LYS A 21 -8.74 51.86 -12.52
N ALA A 22 -7.48 52.24 -12.53
CA ALA A 22 -6.45 51.93 -13.51
C ALA A 22 -6.23 50.43 -13.77
N ALA A 23 -5.81 50.16 -15.01
CA ALA A 23 -5.37 48.88 -15.53
C ALA A 23 -4.29 48.23 -14.64
N GLU A 24 -4.55 47.00 -14.22
CA GLU A 24 -3.55 46.10 -13.66
C GLU A 24 -2.64 45.59 -14.78
N PRO A 25 -1.32 45.52 -14.58
CA PRO A 25 -0.40 45.04 -15.58
C PRO A 25 -0.49 43.52 -15.75
N ALA A 26 -0.26 43.13 -17.00
CA ALA A 26 -0.25 41.78 -17.50
C ALA A 26 0.76 40.85 -16.80
N SER A 27 0.31 39.60 -16.64
CA SER A 27 1.06 38.37 -16.90
C SER A 27 2.36 38.11 -16.14
N THR A 28 2.25 37.22 -15.15
CA THR A 28 3.27 36.19 -14.88
C THR A 28 2.60 34.82 -15.00
N PRO A 29 2.86 34.03 -16.06
CA PRO A 29 2.68 32.59 -15.98
C PRO A 29 3.96 32.03 -15.37
N GLU A 30 4.05 32.01 -14.03
CA GLU A 30 5.10 31.24 -13.39
C GLU A 30 4.71 29.76 -13.44
N ALA A 31 5.29 29.12 -14.45
CA ALA A 31 5.53 27.70 -14.61
C ALA A 31 5.13 26.81 -13.42
N ASP A 32 4.01 26.12 -13.55
CA ASP A 32 3.79 24.85 -12.86
C ASP A 32 4.64 23.79 -13.59
N ALA A 33 5.96 23.90 -13.43
CA ALA A 33 6.86 22.80 -13.72
C ALA A 33 6.63 21.80 -12.60
N SER A 34 5.73 20.84 -12.83
CA SER A 34 5.57 19.67 -11.96
C SER A 34 6.95 19.06 -11.76
N ALA A 35 7.58 19.35 -10.61
CA ALA A 35 8.84 18.72 -10.25
C ALA A 35 8.55 17.22 -10.25
N GLU A 36 9.21 16.48 -11.16
CA GLU A 36 9.15 15.02 -11.11
C GLU A 36 9.54 14.61 -9.71
N ALA A 37 8.65 13.88 -9.03
CA ALA A 37 8.89 13.43 -7.67
C ALA A 37 10.24 12.70 -7.63
N THR A 38 11.06 13.04 -6.65
CA THR A 38 12.34 12.38 -6.44
C THR A 38 12.12 10.88 -6.20
N PHE A 39 13.15 10.07 -6.42
CA PHE A 39 13.08 8.64 -6.15
C PHE A 39 12.62 8.33 -4.71
N GLU A 40 13.12 9.08 -3.73
CA GLU A 40 12.76 8.92 -2.31
C GLU A 40 11.29 9.25 -2.05
N GLU A 41 10.76 10.32 -2.65
CA GLU A 41 9.34 10.68 -2.55
C GLU A 41 8.44 9.62 -3.20
N ALA A 42 8.85 9.06 -4.34
CA ALA A 42 8.14 7.97 -5.00
C ALA A 42 8.12 6.69 -4.14
N VAL A 43 9.26 6.33 -3.52
CA VAL A 43 9.35 5.21 -2.57
C VAL A 43 8.45 5.44 -1.36
N ALA A 44 8.42 6.65 -0.80
CA ALA A 44 7.55 6.98 0.33
C ALA A 44 6.06 6.88 -0.05
N ALA A 45 5.65 7.42 -1.20
CA ALA A 45 4.28 7.37 -1.67
C ALA A 45 3.79 5.94 -1.96
N LEU A 46 4.63 5.11 -2.59
CA LEU A 46 4.33 3.70 -2.81
C LEU A 46 4.27 2.93 -1.49
N THR A 47 5.19 3.20 -0.56
CA THR A 47 5.21 2.58 0.78
C THR A 47 3.91 2.87 1.53
N GLU A 48 3.42 4.11 1.50
CA GLU A 48 2.14 4.48 2.11
C GLU A 48 0.97 3.70 1.48
N THR A 49 0.94 3.66 0.13
CA THR A 49 -0.09 2.94 -0.63
C THR A 49 -0.12 1.46 -0.26
N VAL A 50 1.05 0.81 -0.25
CA VAL A 50 1.21 -0.61 0.05
C VAL A 50 0.88 -0.90 1.53
N SER A 51 1.12 0.04 2.44
CA SER A 51 0.91 -0.15 3.88
C SER A 51 -0.51 0.14 4.38
N ARG A 52 -1.37 0.74 3.54
CA ARG A 52 -2.72 1.20 3.93
C ARG A 52 -3.65 0.06 4.38
N ALA A 53 -3.51 -1.13 3.80
CA ALA A 53 -4.30 -2.31 4.15
C ALA A 53 -3.39 -3.55 4.30
N PRO A 54 -3.26 -4.16 5.50
CA PRO A 54 -2.32 -5.26 5.73
C PRO A 54 -2.51 -6.48 4.81
N LEU A 55 -3.76 -6.86 4.50
CA LEU A 55 -4.04 -7.97 3.58
C LEU A 55 -3.59 -7.66 2.15
N HIS A 56 -3.81 -6.42 1.69
CA HIS A 56 -3.37 -6.01 0.35
C HIS A 56 -1.85 -5.92 0.27
N ARG A 57 -1.19 -5.51 1.36
CA ARG A 57 0.28 -5.42 1.41
C ARG A 57 0.94 -6.72 0.99
N GLU A 58 0.55 -7.85 1.58
CA GLU A 58 1.21 -9.12 1.29
C GLU A 58 0.99 -9.55 -0.19
N ILE A 59 -0.19 -9.25 -0.75
CA ILE A 59 -0.47 -9.48 -2.19
C ILE A 59 0.38 -8.56 -3.06
N PHE A 60 0.48 -7.27 -2.71
CA PHE A 60 1.32 -6.31 -3.43
C PHE A 60 2.79 -6.70 -3.42
N LEU A 61 3.33 -7.10 -2.27
CA LEU A 61 4.72 -7.54 -2.17
C LEU A 61 4.99 -8.81 -3.00
N LYS A 62 4.04 -9.76 -3.01
CA LYS A 62 4.14 -10.96 -3.86
C LYS A 62 4.09 -10.61 -5.35
N LEU A 63 3.22 -9.68 -5.75
CA LEU A 63 3.15 -9.16 -7.13
C LEU A 63 4.45 -8.47 -7.55
N LEU A 64 4.99 -7.56 -6.72
CA LEU A 64 6.25 -6.87 -6.99
C LEU A 64 7.41 -7.87 -7.12
N ALA A 65 7.44 -8.92 -6.31
CA ALA A 65 8.45 -9.97 -6.42
C ALA A 65 8.27 -10.83 -7.70
N PHE A 66 7.03 -11.19 -8.05
CA PHE A 66 6.72 -12.02 -9.22
C PHE A 66 6.97 -11.31 -10.56
N CYS A 67 6.76 -10.00 -10.59
CA CYS A 67 6.91 -9.14 -11.77
C CYS A 67 8.29 -8.51 -11.91
N THR A 68 9.32 -8.97 -11.17
CA THR A 68 10.73 -8.56 -11.38
C THR A 68 11.21 -8.80 -12.81
N THR A 69 10.61 -9.76 -13.51
CA THR A 69 10.68 -9.91 -14.96
C THR A 69 9.31 -9.59 -15.57
N GLN A 70 9.27 -9.19 -16.84
CA GLN A 70 8.02 -8.97 -17.57
C GLN A 70 7.06 -10.17 -17.41
N ARG A 71 5.83 -9.88 -16.98
CA ARG A 71 4.71 -10.83 -16.91
C ARG A 71 3.54 -10.27 -17.69
N THR A 72 2.83 -11.12 -18.42
CA THR A 72 1.55 -10.73 -19.00
C THR A 72 0.57 -10.34 -17.89
N LEU A 73 -0.41 -9.50 -18.21
CA LEU A 73 -1.45 -9.12 -17.26
C LEU A 73 -2.17 -10.36 -16.71
N ALA A 74 -2.49 -11.34 -17.57
CA ALA A 74 -3.16 -12.57 -17.16
C ALA A 74 -2.33 -13.39 -16.15
N GLU A 75 -1.02 -13.52 -16.36
CA GLU A 75 -0.12 -14.19 -15.41
C GLU A 75 -0.06 -13.45 -14.07
N ALA A 76 0.04 -12.12 -14.11
CA ALA A 76 0.08 -11.30 -12.89
C ALA A 76 -1.23 -11.39 -12.11
N GLU A 77 -2.38 -11.38 -12.79
CA GLU A 77 -3.68 -11.58 -12.14
C GLU A 77 -3.79 -12.96 -11.50
N GLU A 78 -3.30 -14.01 -12.17
CA GLU A 78 -3.33 -15.36 -11.63
C GLU A 78 -2.42 -15.50 -10.40
N ALA A 79 -1.23 -14.88 -10.44
CA ALA A 79 -0.35 -14.81 -9.28
C ALA A 79 -1.02 -14.10 -8.08
N ALA A 80 -1.79 -13.04 -8.32
CA ALA A 80 -2.57 -12.40 -7.26
C ALA A 80 -3.67 -13.32 -6.70
N ARG A 81 -4.42 -14.03 -7.56
CA ARG A 81 -5.47 -14.98 -7.13
C ARG A 81 -4.92 -16.15 -6.32
N ALA A 82 -3.71 -16.61 -6.65
CA ALA A 82 -3.03 -17.68 -5.95
C ALA A 82 -2.56 -17.31 -4.53
N CYS A 83 -2.58 -16.02 -4.17
CA CYS A 83 -2.24 -15.58 -2.82
C CYS A 83 -3.34 -16.01 -1.82
N PRO A 84 -3.01 -16.68 -0.70
CA PRO A 84 -3.98 -17.07 0.31
C PRO A 84 -4.80 -15.88 0.86
N GLU A 85 -4.19 -14.71 0.94
CA GLU A 85 -4.82 -13.49 1.45
C GLU A 85 -5.91 -12.96 0.50
N PHE A 86 -5.91 -13.38 -0.76
CA PHE A 86 -6.82 -12.89 -1.79
C PHE A 86 -8.28 -13.31 -1.55
N SER A 87 -8.53 -14.45 -0.89
CA SER A 87 -9.90 -14.91 -0.63
C SER A 87 -10.74 -13.94 0.21
N SER A 88 -10.09 -13.03 0.94
CA SER A 88 -10.72 -12.03 1.78
C SER A 88 -10.73 -10.62 1.16
N VAL A 89 -10.23 -10.47 -0.07
CA VAL A 89 -10.13 -9.18 -0.76
C VAL A 89 -11.33 -8.99 -1.70
N ALA A 90 -12.02 -7.86 -1.56
CA ALA A 90 -13.16 -7.52 -2.40
C ALA A 90 -12.75 -6.96 -3.79
N GLN A 91 -11.52 -6.49 -3.94
CA GLN A 91 -11.02 -5.92 -5.19
C GLN A 91 -10.58 -7.01 -6.17
N SER A 92 -10.77 -6.77 -7.47
CA SER A 92 -10.28 -7.66 -8.51
C SER A 92 -8.74 -7.63 -8.59
N PRO A 93 -8.09 -8.71 -9.10
CA PRO A 93 -6.65 -8.73 -9.35
C PRO A 93 -6.19 -7.56 -10.23
N TYR A 94 -6.91 -7.29 -11.33
CA TYR A 94 -6.69 -6.12 -12.17
C TYR A 94 -6.58 -4.83 -11.37
N ARG A 95 -7.50 -4.60 -10.41
CA ARG A 95 -7.52 -3.34 -9.66
C ARG A 95 -6.33 -3.22 -8.72
N LEU A 96 -5.90 -4.32 -8.08
CA LEU A 96 -4.69 -4.36 -7.28
C LEU A 96 -3.45 -4.04 -8.13
N ILE A 97 -3.34 -4.64 -9.31
CA ILE A 97 -2.24 -4.38 -10.26
C ILE A 97 -2.25 -2.91 -10.69
N ARG A 98 -3.41 -2.37 -11.07
CA ARG A 98 -3.55 -0.95 -11.45
C ARG A 98 -3.20 -0.02 -10.29
N THR A 99 -3.52 -0.37 -9.04
CA THR A 99 -3.07 0.40 -7.87
C THR A 99 -1.54 0.48 -7.82
N LEU A 100 -0.83 -0.62 -8.03
CA LEU A 100 0.63 -0.61 -8.08
C LEU A 100 1.17 0.20 -9.26
N VAL A 101 0.55 0.11 -10.43
CA VAL A 101 0.92 0.92 -11.60
C VAL A 101 0.75 2.41 -11.31
N HIS A 102 -0.41 2.82 -10.81
CA HIS A 102 -0.71 4.22 -10.49
C HIS A 102 0.17 4.78 -9.37
N ALA A 103 0.60 3.93 -8.43
CA ALA A 103 1.54 4.31 -7.37
C ALA A 103 3.02 4.18 -7.78
N GLY A 104 3.31 3.83 -9.04
CA GLY A 104 4.67 3.75 -9.58
C GLY A 104 5.46 2.49 -9.20
N GLY A 105 4.82 1.46 -8.64
CA GLY A 105 5.46 0.18 -8.29
C GLY A 105 5.60 -0.79 -9.47
N LEU A 106 4.75 -0.67 -10.49
CA LEU A 106 4.81 -1.47 -11.72
C LEU A 106 4.78 -0.55 -12.96
N TYR A 107 5.57 -0.87 -13.97
CA TYR A 107 5.36 -0.36 -15.32
C TYR A 107 4.18 -1.09 -15.98
N TRP A 108 3.39 -0.35 -16.76
CA TRP A 108 2.35 -0.90 -17.63
C TRP A 108 2.85 -0.90 -19.07
N LEU A 109 2.86 -2.07 -19.70
CA LEU A 109 3.42 -2.27 -21.02
C LEU A 109 2.33 -2.74 -21.97
N GLU A 110 2.22 -2.08 -23.12
CA GLU A 110 1.50 -2.57 -24.29
C GLU A 110 2.45 -3.47 -25.09
N LEU A 111 2.00 -4.66 -25.48
CA LEU A 111 2.78 -5.65 -26.20
C LEU A 111 2.27 -5.81 -27.63
N ASP A 112 3.18 -6.03 -28.56
CA ASP A 112 2.86 -6.46 -29.92
C ASP A 112 2.46 -7.96 -29.97
N GLU A 113 2.09 -8.43 -31.16
CA GLU A 113 1.73 -9.85 -31.43
C GLU A 113 2.85 -10.85 -31.10
N THR A 114 4.10 -10.39 -31.00
CA THR A 114 5.26 -11.21 -30.65
C THR A 114 5.56 -11.19 -29.15
N GLY A 115 4.77 -10.45 -28.36
CA GLY A 115 4.93 -10.30 -26.92
C GLY A 115 6.00 -9.28 -26.51
N ARG A 116 6.49 -8.45 -27.43
CA ARG A 116 7.49 -7.43 -27.14
C ARG A 116 6.83 -6.10 -26.77
N PRO A 117 7.39 -5.34 -25.83
CA PRO A 117 6.86 -4.01 -25.50
C PRO A 117 6.90 -3.08 -26.70
N LEU A 118 5.78 -2.43 -26.98
CA LEU A 118 5.70 -1.31 -27.89
C LEU A 118 6.51 -0.15 -27.30
N THR A 119 7.71 0.06 -27.84
CA THR A 119 8.63 1.11 -27.39
C THR A 119 8.10 2.52 -27.71
N PRO A 120 8.55 3.57 -27.01
CA PRO A 120 8.22 4.95 -27.37
C PRO A 120 8.54 5.27 -28.84
N GLN A 121 9.63 4.71 -29.37
CA GLN A 121 10.01 4.87 -30.78
C GLN A 121 9.03 4.17 -31.73
N ALA A 122 8.55 2.98 -31.38
CA ALA A 122 7.56 2.25 -32.18
C ALA A 122 6.20 2.96 -32.20
N LYS A 123 5.87 3.69 -31.13
CA LYS A 123 4.65 4.50 -31.02
C LYS A 123 4.78 5.89 -31.63
N ALA A 124 5.99 6.31 -31.99
CA ALA A 124 6.22 7.67 -32.46
C ALA A 124 5.48 7.93 -33.78
N GLY A 125 4.56 8.90 -33.76
CA GLY A 125 3.74 9.25 -34.92
C GLY A 125 2.48 8.41 -35.11
N LEU A 126 2.23 7.42 -34.24
CA LEU A 126 0.94 6.73 -34.18
C LEU A 126 -0.06 7.52 -33.34
N THR A 127 -1.31 7.49 -33.76
CA THR A 127 -2.45 7.95 -32.98
C THR A 127 -2.78 6.96 -31.85
N PRO A 128 -3.52 7.36 -30.81
CA PRO A 128 -3.96 6.44 -29.76
C PRO A 128 -4.69 5.19 -30.29
N ASP A 129 -5.58 5.36 -31.27
CA ASP A 129 -6.31 4.26 -31.89
C ASP A 129 -5.36 3.29 -32.62
N GLU A 130 -4.35 3.81 -33.33
CA GLU A 130 -3.33 2.97 -33.99
C GLU A 130 -2.44 2.23 -32.98
N ILE A 131 -2.16 2.82 -31.80
CA ILE A 131 -1.45 2.14 -30.72
C ILE A 131 -2.32 1.04 -30.12
N GLU A 132 -3.62 1.29 -29.92
CA GLU A 132 -4.56 0.28 -29.44
C GLU A 132 -4.68 -0.88 -30.42
N ASP A 133 -4.81 -0.59 -31.72
CA ASP A 133 -4.83 -1.61 -32.78
C ASP A 133 -3.53 -2.42 -32.85
N ALA A 134 -2.39 -1.80 -32.60
CA ALA A 134 -1.09 -2.48 -32.53
C ALA A 134 -0.89 -3.27 -31.21
N THR A 135 -1.68 -3.00 -30.18
CA THR A 135 -1.57 -3.64 -28.87
C THR A 135 -2.28 -4.98 -28.90
N PHE A 136 -1.50 -6.06 -28.91
CA PHE A 136 -2.03 -7.42 -28.82
C PHE A 136 -2.34 -7.84 -27.38
N ALA A 137 -1.53 -7.40 -26.42
CA ALA A 137 -1.69 -7.75 -25.01
C ALA A 137 -1.09 -6.69 -24.08
N TYR A 138 -1.35 -6.82 -22.79
CA TYR A 138 -0.74 -6.00 -21.75
C TYR A 138 0.18 -6.84 -20.87
N ALA A 139 1.23 -6.19 -20.36
CA ALA A 139 2.16 -6.77 -19.40
C ALA A 139 2.53 -5.75 -18.32
N VAL A 140 3.09 -6.28 -17.24
CA VAL A 140 3.65 -5.51 -16.13
C VAL A 140 5.04 -5.99 -15.77
N VAL A 141 5.85 -5.07 -15.28
CA VAL A 141 7.18 -5.34 -14.73
C VAL A 141 7.43 -4.38 -13.57
N THR A 142 8.11 -4.86 -12.53
CA THR A 142 8.40 -4.08 -11.34
C THR A 142 9.37 -2.95 -11.67
N THR A 143 9.09 -1.76 -11.13
CA THR A 143 9.96 -0.59 -11.25
C THR A 143 11.07 -0.64 -10.20
N PRO A 144 12.16 0.14 -10.34
CA PRO A 144 13.16 0.29 -9.27
C PRO A 144 12.56 0.78 -7.95
N VAL A 145 11.53 1.63 -7.99
CA VAL A 145 10.77 2.07 -6.81
C VAL A 145 10.03 0.89 -6.17
N GLY A 146 9.38 0.06 -7.00
CA GLY A 146 8.72 -1.17 -6.57
C GLY A 146 9.67 -2.18 -5.94
N GLU A 147 10.86 -2.35 -6.50
CA GLU A 147 11.92 -3.20 -5.95
C GLU A 147 12.36 -2.72 -4.57
N GLN A 148 12.66 -1.42 -4.42
CA GLN A 148 13.05 -0.83 -3.14
C GLN A 148 11.97 -1.02 -2.06
N VAL A 149 10.70 -0.75 -2.39
CA VAL A 149 9.59 -0.94 -1.45
C VAL A 149 9.40 -2.41 -1.10
N ALA A 150 9.52 -3.32 -2.07
CA ALA A 150 9.43 -4.75 -1.83
C ALA A 150 10.53 -5.24 -0.87
N GLU A 151 11.75 -4.75 -1.06
CA GLU A 151 12.88 -5.04 -0.18
C GLU A 151 12.68 -4.47 1.22
N ASP A 152 12.27 -3.20 1.32
CA ASP A 152 12.09 -2.50 2.59
C ASP A 152 10.94 -3.03 3.42
N LEU A 153 9.90 -3.57 2.79
CA LEU A 153 8.75 -4.16 3.45
C LEU A 153 8.81 -5.70 3.47
N ALA A 154 9.92 -6.30 3.08
CA ALA A 154 10.14 -7.74 3.21
C ALA A 154 9.89 -8.18 4.67
N PRO A 155 9.25 -9.34 4.89
CA PRO A 155 8.96 -9.85 6.24
C PRO A 155 10.19 -9.86 7.15
N GLU A 156 11.35 -10.23 6.62
CA GLU A 156 12.62 -10.28 7.35
C GLU A 156 13.01 -8.89 7.91
N LYS A 157 12.96 -7.84 7.08
CA LYS A 157 13.24 -6.45 7.54
C LYS A 157 12.17 -5.95 8.51
N ARG A 158 10.89 -6.30 8.30
CA ARG A 158 9.81 -5.93 9.23
C ARG A 158 9.95 -6.59 10.59
N LEU A 159 10.33 -7.86 10.64
CA LEU A 159 10.62 -8.58 11.88
C LEU A 159 11.83 -7.98 12.59
N GLN A 160 12.92 -7.71 11.86
CA GLN A 160 14.09 -7.06 12.45
C GLN A 160 13.73 -5.70 13.08
N ARG A 161 13.00 -4.84 12.36
CA ARG A 161 12.51 -3.57 12.91
C ARG A 161 11.65 -3.77 14.15
N LEU A 162 10.75 -4.78 14.16
CA LEU A 162 9.94 -5.09 15.33
C LEU A 162 10.79 -5.45 16.55
N PHE A 163 11.85 -6.22 16.35
CA PHE A 163 12.75 -6.67 17.40
C PHE A 163 13.62 -5.54 17.96
N ASP A 164 14.06 -4.63 17.10
CA ASP A 164 14.92 -3.51 17.48
C ASP A 164 14.16 -2.39 18.22
N LEU A 165 12.83 -2.31 18.07
CA LEU A 165 12.00 -1.28 18.72
C LEU A 165 12.08 -1.32 20.25
N VAL A 166 11.99 -2.51 20.85
CA VAL A 166 12.06 -2.70 22.31
C VAL A 166 12.82 -3.99 22.60
N PRO A 167 14.15 -3.92 22.83
CA PRO A 167 14.99 -5.10 23.01
C PRO A 167 14.52 -6.06 24.12
N GLN A 168 13.88 -5.54 25.17
CA GLN A 168 13.32 -6.36 26.26
C GLN A 168 12.19 -7.30 25.82
N ARG A 169 11.58 -7.06 24.64
CA ARG A 169 10.52 -7.90 24.08
C ARG A 169 11.05 -9.00 23.16
N LEU A 170 12.30 -8.91 22.73
CA LEU A 170 12.88 -9.83 21.73
C LEU A 170 12.66 -11.30 22.13
N THR A 171 13.07 -11.68 23.34
CA THR A 171 12.90 -13.06 23.81
C THR A 171 11.44 -13.49 23.84
N THR A 172 10.51 -12.60 24.21
CA THR A 172 9.06 -12.88 24.18
C THR A 172 8.56 -13.14 22.76
N TYR A 173 9.00 -12.36 21.76
CA TYR A 173 8.65 -12.62 20.37
C TYR A 173 9.23 -13.95 19.87
N LEU A 174 10.50 -14.22 20.14
CA LEU A 174 11.15 -15.47 19.72
C LEU A 174 10.53 -16.70 20.37
N ASP A 175 10.17 -16.63 21.66
CA ASP A 175 9.49 -17.72 22.37
C ASP A 175 8.09 -17.97 21.81
N LEU A 176 7.35 -16.90 21.49
CA LEU A 176 6.03 -17.01 20.86
C LEU A 176 6.12 -17.62 19.45
N MET A 177 7.07 -17.17 18.64
CA MET A 177 7.30 -17.76 17.31
C MET A 177 7.69 -19.24 17.41
N ASP A 178 8.54 -19.60 18.37
CA ASP A 178 8.94 -20.99 18.62
C ASP A 178 7.77 -21.87 19.05
N PHE A 179 6.91 -21.35 19.95
CA PHE A 179 5.70 -22.04 20.38
C PHE A 179 4.69 -22.27 19.24
N CYS A 180 4.63 -21.31 18.31
CA CYS A 180 3.78 -21.34 17.12
C CYS A 180 4.43 -22.08 15.92
N ARG A 181 5.49 -22.87 16.11
CA ARG A 181 5.95 -23.82 15.06
C ARG A 181 4.83 -24.79 14.65
N GLU A 182 4.01 -25.15 15.62
CA GLU A 182 2.73 -25.83 15.43
C GLU A 182 1.58 -24.82 15.53
N GLN A 183 0.42 -25.19 15.02
CA GLN A 183 -0.79 -24.36 15.13
C GLN A 183 -1.18 -24.20 16.61
N ARG A 184 -1.46 -22.96 17.04
CA ARG A 184 -1.86 -22.63 18.42
C ARG A 184 -3.12 -21.77 18.45
N THR A 185 -3.94 -21.97 19.48
CA THR A 185 -5.09 -21.12 19.79
C THR A 185 -4.65 -19.89 20.58
N PHE A 186 -5.52 -18.86 20.61
CA PHE A 186 -5.23 -17.64 21.37
C PHE A 186 -5.06 -17.94 22.87
N LYS A 187 -5.88 -18.85 23.41
CA LYS A 187 -5.85 -19.23 24.83
C LYS A 187 -4.51 -19.86 25.22
N GLU A 188 -3.92 -20.69 24.36
CA GLU A 188 -2.61 -21.30 24.59
C GLU A 188 -1.49 -20.26 24.52
N ILE A 189 -1.56 -19.35 23.54
CA ILE A 189 -0.62 -18.22 23.41
C ILE A 189 -0.70 -17.31 24.64
N GLU A 190 -1.91 -17.00 25.09
CA GLU A 190 -2.13 -16.17 26.26
C GLU A 190 -1.56 -16.82 27.52
N ALA A 191 -1.73 -18.13 27.68
CA ALA A 191 -1.13 -18.89 28.79
C ALA A 191 0.40 -18.84 28.75
N LEU A 192 1.02 -18.99 27.58
CA LEU A 192 2.47 -18.82 27.41
C LEU A 192 2.90 -17.40 27.81
N LEU A 193 2.24 -16.38 27.29
CA LEU A 193 2.62 -14.98 27.48
C LEU A 193 2.50 -14.53 28.94
N ARG A 194 1.53 -15.04 29.70
CA ARG A 194 1.41 -14.79 31.15
C ARG A 194 2.60 -15.27 31.98
N THR A 195 3.41 -16.18 31.46
CA THR A 195 4.64 -16.66 32.15
C THR A 195 5.86 -15.78 31.88
N ARG A 196 5.76 -14.79 30.99
CA ARG A 196 6.88 -13.93 30.61
C ARG A 196 7.07 -12.75 31.58
N PRO A 197 8.27 -12.17 31.67
CA PRO A 197 8.52 -11.05 32.58
C PRO A 197 7.65 -9.82 32.26
N ALA A 198 7.14 -9.15 33.31
CA ALA A 198 6.31 -7.95 33.17
C ALA A 198 6.99 -6.82 32.36
N ALA A 199 8.32 -6.76 32.37
CA ALA A 199 9.10 -5.80 31.58
C ALA A 199 8.83 -5.88 30.08
N ALA A 200 8.53 -7.07 29.54
CA ALA A 200 8.17 -7.22 28.12
C ALA A 200 6.84 -6.53 27.79
N PHE A 201 5.92 -6.45 28.76
CA PHE A 201 4.60 -5.85 28.59
C PHE A 201 4.56 -4.35 28.87
N ALA A 202 5.68 -3.74 29.29
CA ALA A 202 5.74 -2.30 29.51
C ALA A 202 5.42 -1.57 28.20
N SER A 203 4.41 -0.70 28.23
CA SER A 203 4.08 0.19 27.11
C SER A 203 5.04 1.38 27.08
N THR A 204 5.42 1.83 25.89
CA THR A 204 6.27 3.00 25.69
C THR A 204 5.48 4.30 25.59
N THR A 205 4.16 4.21 25.43
CA THR A 205 3.28 5.37 25.17
C THR A 205 2.16 5.51 26.20
N SER A 206 1.95 4.51 27.05
CA SER A 206 0.89 4.51 28.06
C SER A 206 1.36 3.87 29.36
N SER A 207 0.64 4.14 30.45
CA SER A 207 0.87 3.48 31.74
C SER A 207 0.26 2.08 31.82
N GLN A 208 -0.57 1.70 30.84
CA GLN A 208 -1.22 0.39 30.79
C GLN A 208 -0.29 -0.64 30.14
N PRO A 209 -0.16 -1.85 30.72
CA PRO A 209 0.62 -2.90 30.11
C PRO A 209 -0.02 -3.36 28.80
N LEU A 210 0.82 -3.77 27.87
CA LEU A 210 0.38 -4.40 26.64
C LEU A 210 -0.41 -5.67 26.93
N GLN A 211 -1.36 -5.97 26.07
CA GLN A 211 -2.12 -7.22 26.14
C GLN A 211 -1.43 -8.31 25.32
N PRO A 212 -1.63 -9.60 25.62
CA PRO A 212 -1.12 -10.71 24.82
C PRO A 212 -1.44 -10.60 23.31
N SER A 213 -2.61 -10.07 22.95
CA SER A 213 -3.00 -9.83 21.55
C SER A 213 -2.04 -8.90 20.82
N PHE A 214 -1.45 -7.91 21.49
CA PHE A 214 -0.47 -7.01 20.88
C PHE A 214 0.72 -7.78 20.27
N PHE A 215 1.21 -8.83 20.95
CA PHE A 215 2.36 -9.59 20.47
C PHE A 215 2.01 -10.43 19.24
N VAL A 216 0.81 -11.00 19.24
CA VAL A 216 0.26 -11.74 18.09
C VAL A 216 0.09 -10.80 16.90
N ASP A 217 -0.64 -9.70 17.09
CA ASP A 217 -0.90 -8.69 16.06
C ASP A 217 0.41 -8.12 15.49
N ALA A 218 1.41 -7.86 16.34
CA ALA A 218 2.70 -7.36 15.91
C ALA A 218 3.44 -8.37 15.04
N LEU A 219 3.47 -9.64 15.42
CA LEU A 219 4.12 -10.69 14.63
C LEU A 219 3.36 -10.96 13.33
N GLU A 220 2.03 -10.96 13.33
CA GLU A 220 1.24 -11.09 12.10
C GLU A 220 1.49 -9.91 11.16
N ARG A 221 1.46 -8.68 11.67
CA ARG A 221 1.76 -7.47 10.88
C ARG A 221 3.21 -7.41 10.38
N SER A 222 4.14 -8.11 11.00
CA SER A 222 5.53 -8.24 10.53
C SER A 222 5.78 -9.48 9.68
N GLY A 223 4.76 -10.34 9.48
CA GLY A 223 4.87 -11.56 8.67
C GLY A 223 5.55 -12.73 9.38
N GLY A 224 5.68 -12.69 10.71
CA GLY A 224 6.23 -13.77 11.52
C GLY A 224 5.21 -14.88 11.82
N LEU A 225 3.95 -14.51 12.03
CA LEU A 225 2.83 -15.43 12.23
C LEU A 225 1.77 -15.21 11.16
N ALA A 226 0.93 -16.22 10.93
CA ALA A 226 -0.30 -16.11 10.17
C ALA A 226 -1.41 -16.93 10.82
N TRP A 227 -2.64 -16.44 10.73
CA TRP A 227 -3.85 -17.19 11.07
C TRP A 227 -4.20 -18.21 9.99
N ASN A 228 -4.33 -19.47 10.39
CA ASN A 228 -4.88 -20.57 9.60
C ASN A 228 -5.51 -21.56 10.60
N ASP A 229 -6.79 -21.37 10.95
CA ASP A 229 -7.50 -22.09 12.03
C ASP A 229 -6.78 -22.08 13.41
N GLY A 230 -5.91 -21.10 13.59
CA GLY A 230 -4.95 -20.99 14.68
C GLY A 230 -3.70 -20.26 14.18
N TRP A 231 -2.92 -19.69 15.09
CA TRP A 231 -1.69 -19.00 14.72
C TRP A 231 -0.56 -20.00 14.51
N LYS A 232 0.15 -19.85 13.40
CA LYS A 232 1.34 -20.63 13.06
C LYS A 232 2.42 -19.72 12.50
N ILE A 233 3.68 -20.07 12.76
CA ILE A 233 4.83 -19.38 12.18
C ILE A 233 4.83 -19.51 10.65
N THR A 234 5.13 -18.42 9.97
CA THR A 234 5.30 -18.42 8.51
C THR A 234 6.65 -19.02 8.14
N GLU A 235 6.83 -19.43 6.87
CA GLU A 235 8.14 -19.89 6.38
C GLU A 235 9.24 -18.84 6.57
N ARG A 236 8.87 -17.56 6.39
CA ARG A 236 9.78 -16.41 6.55
C ARG A 236 10.12 -16.18 8.01
N GLY A 237 9.11 -16.23 8.90
CA GLY A 237 9.30 -16.18 10.34
C GLY A 237 10.21 -17.31 10.85
N MET A 238 10.06 -18.52 10.31
CA MET A 238 10.92 -19.66 10.64
C MET A 238 12.39 -19.41 10.27
N LYS A 239 12.65 -18.86 9.07
CA LYS A 239 14.02 -18.51 8.66
C LYS A 239 14.67 -17.50 9.61
N VAL A 240 13.94 -16.46 9.99
CA VAL A 240 14.43 -15.45 10.95
C VAL A 240 14.67 -16.08 12.33
N LEU A 241 13.74 -16.91 12.81
CA LEU A 241 13.88 -17.60 14.10
C LEU A 241 15.14 -18.49 14.13
N GLN A 242 15.43 -19.22 13.06
CA GLN A 242 16.63 -20.07 12.95
C GLN A 242 17.95 -19.29 12.91
N GLN A 243 17.94 -18.03 12.47
CA GLN A 243 19.14 -17.18 12.43
C GLN A 243 19.46 -16.56 13.79
N LEU A 244 18.45 -16.36 14.63
CA LEU A 244 18.56 -15.68 15.92
C LEU A 244 18.58 -16.65 17.13
N ARG A 245 18.49 -17.96 16.88
CA ARG A 245 18.54 -19.03 17.89
C ARG A 245 19.79 -19.87 17.69
#